data_AF-A0A953PKU3-F1
#
_entry.id   AF-A0A953PKU3-F1
#
_cell.length_a   1.000
_cell.length_b   1.000
_cell.length_c   1.000
_cell.angle_alpha   90.00
_cell.angle_beta   90.00
_cell.angle_gamma   90.00
#
_symmetry.space_group_name_H-M   'P 1'
#
loop_
_entity.id
_entity.type
_entity.pdbx_description
1 polymer ?
#
loop_
_entity_poly.entity_id
_entity_poly.type
_entity_poly.pdbx_seq_one_letter_code
_entity_poly.pdbx_strand_id
1 'polypeptide(L)'
;MSRARKLLVFGGISLAVFGMLYGLHYAVFVEHQTLDRMGGSLAEAFMGAAEGNVLEVDRAVDVYASTKYNYVRQVDVHSHWIGLAMLMIVLGVALDGVALAERLQVWMAVALLTGSLVFPLGVVLQTVRHGAVWASMLAILGSGLVTVSLAVLAWGFIRQRA
;
A
#
# COMPACT_ATOMS: atom_id res chain seq x y z
N MET A 1 -22.98 -18.52 1.82
CA MET A 1 -22.04 -17.48 1.36
C MET A 1 -21.69 -17.71 -0.09
N SER A 2 -21.88 -16.71 -0.95
CA SER A 2 -21.45 -16.76 -2.36
C SER A 2 -19.93 -16.95 -2.48
N ARG A 3 -19.46 -17.41 -3.65
CA ARG A 3 -18.02 -17.60 -3.89
C ARG A 3 -17.25 -16.28 -3.78
N ALA A 4 -17.81 -15.20 -4.32
CA ALA A 4 -17.22 -13.87 -4.25
C ALA A 4 -17.12 -13.37 -2.79
N ARG A 5 -18.16 -13.57 -1.98
CA ARG A 5 -18.14 -13.25 -0.54
C ARG A 5 -17.05 -14.00 0.20
N LYS A 6 -16.91 -15.32 -0.02
CA LYS A 6 -15.84 -16.11 0.60
C LYS A 6 -14.46 -15.57 0.20
N LEU A 7 -14.26 -15.31 -1.09
CA LEU A 7 -12.97 -14.84 -1.60
C LEU A 7 -12.57 -13.49 -1.01
N LEU A 8 -13.52 -12.56 -0.91
CA LEU A 8 -13.26 -11.24 -0.31
C LEU A 8 -13.00 -11.32 1.19
N VAL A 9 -13.81 -12.05 1.95
CA VAL A 9 -13.65 -12.15 3.41
C VAL A 9 -12.37 -12.91 3.77
N PHE A 10 -12.15 -14.11 3.23
CA PHE A 10 -10.94 -14.88 3.54
C PHE A 10 -9.69 -14.23 2.95
N GLY A 11 -9.78 -13.66 1.74
CA GLY A 11 -8.68 -12.92 1.12
C GLY A 11 -8.32 -11.69 1.94
N GLY A 12 -9.30 -10.92 2.40
CA GLY A 12 -9.09 -9.76 3.25
C GLY A 12 -8.49 -10.15 4.61
N ILE A 13 -8.99 -11.19 5.28
CA ILE A 13 -8.39 -11.68 6.54
C ILE A 13 -6.93 -12.10 6.33
N SER A 14 -6.66 -12.86 5.27
CA SER A 14 -5.29 -13.31 4.95
C SER A 14 -4.37 -12.13 4.69
N LEU A 15 -4.83 -11.13 3.93
CA LEU A 15 -4.10 -9.92 3.63
C LEU A 15 -3.87 -9.06 4.89
N ALA A 16 -4.85 -8.99 5.79
CA ALA A 16 -4.71 -8.29 7.07
C ALA A 16 -3.64 -8.96 7.94
N VAL A 17 -3.68 -10.28 8.10
CA VAL A 17 -2.67 -11.02 8.86
C VAL A 17 -1.28 -10.79 8.27
N PHE A 18 -1.15 -10.88 6.95
CA PHE A 18 0.12 -10.63 6.26
C PHE A 18 0.61 -9.18 6.47
N GLY A 19 -0.27 -8.18 6.30
CA GLY A 19 0.04 -6.78 6.54
C GLY A 19 0.44 -6.48 7.98
N MET A 20 -0.19 -7.14 8.96
CA MET A 20 0.14 -7.03 10.38
C MET A 20 1.51 -7.63 10.69
N LEU A 21 1.82 -8.80 10.15
CA LEU A 21 3.15 -9.43 10.30
C LEU A 21 4.26 -8.55 9.71
N TYR A 22 4.01 -8.00 8.52
CA TYR A 22 4.93 -7.05 7.90
C TYR A 22 5.13 -5.79 8.75
N GLY A 23 4.03 -5.18 9.21
CA GLY A 23 4.07 -3.99 10.06
C GLY A 23 4.81 -4.24 11.38
N LEU A 24 4.58 -5.39 12.01
CA LEU A 24 5.29 -5.79 13.22
C LEU A 24 6.79 -5.93 12.97
N HIS A 25 7.18 -6.61 11.89
CA HIS A 25 8.59 -6.74 11.52
C HIS A 25 9.22 -5.36 11.29
N TYR A 26 8.55 -4.50 10.53
CA TYR A 26 9.05 -3.17 10.23
C TYR A 26 9.19 -2.31 11.48
N ALA A 27 8.17 -2.26 12.35
CA ALA A 27 8.18 -1.47 13.57
C ALA A 27 9.29 -1.91 14.54
N VAL A 28 9.50 -3.22 14.70
CA VAL A 28 10.48 -3.76 15.66
C VAL A 28 11.91 -3.65 15.14
N PHE A 29 12.14 -3.88 13.85
CA PHE A 29 13.49 -4.09 13.33
C PHE A 29 14.00 -3.02 12.37
N VAL A 30 13.16 -2.12 11.87
CA VAL A 30 13.53 -1.21 10.77
C VAL A 30 13.17 0.24 11.06
N GLU A 31 12.01 0.49 11.64
CA GLU A 31 11.44 1.83 11.75
C GLU A 31 12.31 2.77 12.58
N HIS A 32 12.72 2.34 13.78
CA HIS A 32 13.49 3.20 14.68
C HIS A 32 14.84 3.59 14.09
N GLN A 33 15.58 2.64 13.53
CA GLN A 33 16.88 2.93 12.89
C GLN A 33 16.72 3.85 11.67
N THR A 34 15.61 3.73 10.95
CA THR A 34 15.32 4.58 9.79
C THR A 34 15.00 6.01 10.24
N LEU A 35 14.21 6.16 11.31
CA LEU A 35 13.93 7.46 11.92
C LEU A 35 15.19 8.11 12.49
N ASP A 36 16.05 7.35 13.17
CA ASP A 36 17.33 7.84 13.69
C ASP A 36 18.25 8.33 12.58
N ARG A 37 18.35 7.58 11.47
CA ARG A 37 19.13 7.98 10.31
C ARG A 37 18.61 9.29 9.69
N MET A 38 17.29 9.43 9.57
CA MET A 38 16.69 10.69 9.11
C MET A 38 16.99 11.85 10.06
N GLY A 39 16.80 11.65 11.37
CA GLY A 39 17.09 12.67 12.38
C GLY A 39 18.57 13.08 12.39
N GLY A 40 19.48 12.11 12.35
CA GLY A 40 20.93 12.33 12.31
C GLY A 40 21.35 13.13 11.07
N SER A 41 20.86 12.76 9.89
CA SER A 41 21.16 13.50 8.66
C SER A 41 20.66 14.95 8.68
N LEU A 42 19.53 15.24 9.33
CA LEU A 42 19.07 16.62 9.50
C LEU A 42 19.94 17.40 10.48
N ALA A 43 20.39 16.75 11.57
CA ALA A 43 21.32 17.36 12.51
C ALA A 43 22.67 17.71 11.85
N GLU A 44 23.22 16.79 11.05
CA GLU A 44 24.41 17.03 10.22
C GLU A 44 24.22 18.22 9.27
N ALA A 45 23.08 18.30 8.58
CA ALA A 45 22.77 19.42 7.70
C ALA A 45 22.74 20.76 8.47
N PHE A 46 22.19 20.80 9.69
CA PHE A 46 22.20 22.03 10.50
C PHE A 46 23.60 22.42 10.99
N MET A 47 24.43 21.44 11.39
CA MET A 47 25.82 21.70 11.78
C MET A 47 26.63 22.23 10.60
N GLY A 48 26.56 21.56 9.44
CA GLY A 48 27.22 22.02 8.22
C GLY A 48 26.77 23.42 7.79
N ALA A 49 25.49 23.74 7.95
CA ALA A 49 24.98 25.09 7.68
C ALA A 49 25.56 26.14 8.64
N ALA A 50 25.68 25.82 9.93
CA ALA A 50 26.29 26.70 10.93
C ALA A 50 27.78 26.95 10.65
N GLU A 51 28.48 25.97 10.07
CA GLU A 51 29.89 26.07 9.68
C GLU A 51 30.10 26.69 8.28
N GLY A 52 29.02 26.98 7.55
CA GLY A 52 29.10 27.47 6.16
C GLY A 52 29.54 26.41 5.15
N ASN A 53 29.49 25.12 5.53
CA ASN A 53 29.91 24.00 4.71
C ASN A 53 28.75 23.48 3.83
N VAL A 54 28.50 24.18 2.72
CA VAL A 54 27.39 23.85 1.79
C VAL A 54 27.47 22.42 1.25
N LEU A 55 28.67 21.89 1.01
CA LEU A 55 28.85 20.53 0.49
C LEU A 55 28.38 19.46 1.49
N GLU A 56 28.56 19.70 2.78
CA GLU A 56 28.08 18.81 3.84
C GLU A 56 26.56 18.88 3.98
N VAL A 57 26.00 20.10 3.89
CA VAL A 57 24.54 20.29 3.87
C VAL A 57 23.90 19.48 2.74
N ASP A 58 24.39 19.62 1.52
CA ASP A 58 23.82 18.93 0.35
C ASP A 58 23.85 17.40 0.52
N ARG A 59 24.98 16.85 0.97
CA ARG A 59 25.11 15.41 1.22
C ARG A 59 24.15 14.92 2.30
N ALA A 60 24.04 15.66 3.39
CA ALA A 60 23.19 15.30 4.51
C ALA A 60 21.69 15.36 4.11
N VAL A 61 21.30 16.36 3.32
CA VAL A 61 19.95 16.47 2.75
C VAL A 61 19.65 15.34 1.77
N ASP A 62 20.61 14.94 0.92
CA ASP A 62 20.45 13.80 0.01
C ASP A 62 20.25 12.48 0.78
N VAL A 63 21.00 12.27 1.87
CA VAL A 63 20.83 11.11 2.76
C VAL A 63 19.44 11.13 3.39
N TYR A 64 18.97 12.29 3.87
CA TYR A 64 17.62 12.44 4.41
C TYR A 64 16.57 12.09 3.35
N ALA A 65 16.66 12.68 2.16
CA ALA A 65 15.70 12.51 1.08
C ALA A 65 15.61 11.04 0.64
N SER A 66 16.75 10.38 0.45
CA SER A 66 16.82 8.97 0.09
C SER A 66 16.24 8.06 1.17
N THR A 67 16.59 8.31 2.44
CA THR A 67 16.10 7.53 3.58
C THR A 67 14.58 7.70 3.75
N LYS A 68 14.09 8.95 3.66
CA LYS A 68 12.67 9.28 3.74
C LYS A 68 11.86 8.62 2.63
N TYR A 69 12.38 8.62 1.40
CA TYR A 69 11.70 7.96 0.29
C TYR A 69 11.45 6.49 0.59
N ASN A 70 12.47 5.77 1.08
CA ASN A 70 12.32 4.37 1.45
C ASN A 70 11.35 4.19 2.62
N TYR A 71 11.49 5.01 3.67
CA TYR A 71 10.59 5.01 4.83
C TYR A 71 9.12 5.14 4.43
N VAL A 72 8.80 6.15 3.61
CA VAL A 72 7.42 6.40 3.16
C VAL A 72 6.88 5.20 2.39
N ARG A 73 7.68 4.61 1.48
CA ARG A 73 7.25 3.43 0.72
C ARG A 73 6.98 2.22 1.60
N GLN A 74 7.78 2.01 2.64
CA GLN A 74 7.58 0.92 3.60
C GLN A 74 6.30 1.11 4.42
N VAL A 75 6.05 2.33 4.91
CA VAL A 75 4.82 2.67 5.65
C VAL A 75 3.58 2.60 4.75
N ASP A 76 3.69 3.08 3.50
CA ASP A 76 2.63 3.01 2.51
C ASP A 76 2.19 1.55 2.28
N VAL A 77 3.14 0.63 2.16
CA VAL A 77 2.88 -0.79 1.90
C VAL A 77 2.03 -1.40 3.01
N HIS A 78 2.46 -1.23 4.27
CA HIS A 78 1.71 -1.70 5.43
C HIS A 78 0.30 -1.11 5.47
N SER A 79 0.20 0.22 5.35
CA SER A 79 -1.07 0.96 5.45
C SER A 79 -2.06 0.52 4.37
N HIS A 80 -1.61 0.34 3.13
CA HIS A 80 -2.47 -0.07 2.03
C HIS A 80 -2.90 -1.54 2.14
N TRP A 81 -2.03 -2.47 2.57
CA TRP A 81 -2.47 -3.85 2.79
C TRP A 81 -3.56 -3.95 3.85
N ILE A 82 -3.42 -3.25 4.98
CA ILE A 82 -4.44 -3.24 6.03
C ILE A 82 -5.73 -2.55 5.54
N GLY A 83 -5.62 -1.37 4.93
CA GLY A 83 -6.79 -0.63 4.44
C GLY A 83 -7.59 -1.40 3.39
N LEU A 84 -6.91 -2.02 2.43
CA LEU A 84 -7.55 -2.83 1.39
C LEU A 84 -8.11 -4.13 1.94
N ALA A 85 -7.43 -4.77 2.90
CA ALA A 85 -7.95 -5.93 3.60
C ALA A 85 -9.27 -5.63 4.30
N MET A 86 -9.35 -4.51 5.02
CA MET A 86 -10.59 -4.08 5.68
C MET A 86 -11.70 -3.81 4.68
N LEU A 87 -11.40 -3.12 3.57
CA LEU A 87 -12.37 -2.90 2.49
C LEU A 87 -12.89 -4.22 1.92
N MET A 88 -12.02 -5.20 1.66
CA MET A 88 -12.42 -6.51 1.17
C MET A 88 -13.34 -7.24 2.15
N ILE A 89 -13.02 -7.24 3.45
CA ILE A 89 -13.86 -7.88 4.47
C ILE A 89 -15.26 -7.24 4.50
N VAL A 90 -15.31 -5.90 4.57
CA VAL A 90 -16.58 -5.15 4.62
C VAL A 90 -17.41 -5.38 3.36
N LEU A 91 -16.80 -5.26 2.17
CA LEU A 91 -17.48 -5.51 0.90
C LEU A 91 -17.94 -6.96 0.78
N GLY A 92 -17.12 -7.92 1.23
CA GLY A 92 -17.48 -9.33 1.26
C GLY A 92 -18.73 -9.60 2.09
N VAL A 93 -18.88 -8.93 3.25
CA VAL A 93 -20.11 -9.02 4.06
C VAL A 93 -21.29 -8.34 3.37
N ALA A 94 -21.08 -7.19 2.73
CA ALA A 94 -22.12 -6.43 2.05
C ALA A 94 -22.56 -7.02 0.67
N LEU A 95 -21.81 -7.98 0.13
CA LEU A 95 -21.95 -8.44 -1.26
C LEU A 95 -23.31 -9.08 -1.59
N ASP A 96 -24.01 -9.62 -0.60
CA ASP A 96 -25.33 -10.24 -0.79
C ASP A 96 -26.39 -9.19 -1.20
N GLY A 97 -26.10 -7.89 -1.03
CA GLY A 97 -26.91 -6.76 -1.45
C GLY A 97 -26.38 -6.05 -2.71
N VAL A 98 -25.78 -6.75 -3.67
CA VAL A 98 -25.28 -6.09 -4.91
C VAL A 98 -26.05 -6.58 -6.14
N ALA A 99 -26.57 -5.66 -6.96
CA ALA A 99 -27.33 -5.98 -8.16
C ALA A 99 -26.42 -6.31 -9.36
N LEU A 100 -25.52 -7.29 -9.20
CA LEU A 100 -24.59 -7.78 -10.23
C LEU A 100 -24.74 -9.28 -10.42
N ALA A 101 -24.51 -9.77 -11.64
CA ALA A 101 -24.44 -11.20 -11.90
C ALA A 101 -23.33 -11.86 -11.06
N GLU A 102 -23.57 -13.06 -10.53
CA GLU A 102 -22.62 -13.77 -9.67
C GLU A 102 -21.24 -13.92 -10.33
N ARG A 103 -21.21 -14.23 -11.64
CA ARG A 103 -19.95 -14.32 -12.41
C ARG A 103 -19.14 -13.02 -12.35
N LEU A 104 -19.79 -11.87 -12.49
CA LEU A 104 -19.12 -10.58 -12.45
C LEU A 104 -18.64 -10.24 -11.03
N GLN A 105 -19.43 -10.56 -10.00
CA GLN A 105 -19.02 -10.40 -8.60
C GLN A 105 -17.73 -11.20 -8.31
N VAL A 106 -17.63 -12.45 -8.79
CA VAL A 106 -16.42 -13.27 -8.63
C VAL A 106 -15.22 -12.66 -9.34
N TRP A 107 -15.39 -12.17 -10.58
CA TRP A 107 -14.31 -11.49 -11.30
C TRP A 107 -13.84 -10.23 -10.59
N MET A 108 -14.76 -9.41 -10.09
CA MET A 108 -14.42 -8.21 -9.32
C MET A 108 -13.75 -8.56 -7.99
N ALA A 109 -14.16 -9.65 -7.34
CA ALA A 109 -13.51 -10.12 -6.11
C ALA A 109 -12.07 -10.58 -6.37
N VAL A 110 -11.84 -11.34 -7.44
CA VAL A 110 -10.49 -11.78 -7.85
C VAL A 110 -9.63 -10.60 -8.27
N ALA A 111 -10.18 -9.66 -9.05
CA ALA A 111 -9.50 -8.45 -9.48
C ALA A 111 -9.11 -7.59 -8.28
N LEU A 112 -10.04 -7.37 -7.32
CA LEU A 112 -9.77 -6.63 -6.11
C LEU A 112 -8.66 -7.29 -5.28
N LEU A 113 -8.75 -8.60 -4.99
CA LEU A 113 -7.72 -9.33 -4.25
C LEU A 113 -6.35 -9.24 -4.95
N THR A 114 -6.32 -9.45 -6.27
CA THR A 114 -5.07 -9.40 -7.05
C THR A 114 -4.48 -8.00 -7.02
N GLY A 115 -5.30 -6.97 -7.24
CA GLY A 115 -4.88 -5.58 -7.19
C GLY A 115 -4.36 -5.18 -5.81
N SER A 116 -5.02 -5.63 -4.74
CA SER A 116 -4.62 -5.38 -3.36
C SER A 116 -3.30 -6.03 -2.96
N LEU A 117 -2.89 -7.12 -3.64
CA LEU A 117 -1.55 -7.69 -3.50
C LEU A 117 -0.54 -6.93 -4.37
N VAL A 118 -0.84 -6.80 -5.67
CA VAL A 118 0.08 -6.28 -6.68
C VAL A 118 0.45 -4.81 -6.43
N PHE A 119 -0.51 -3.98 -6.02
CA PHE A 119 -0.25 -2.55 -5.84
C PHE A 119 0.77 -2.27 -4.74
N PRO A 120 0.58 -2.70 -3.49
CA PRO A 120 1.57 -2.44 -2.44
C PRO A 120 2.88 -3.19 -2.70
N LEU A 121 2.85 -4.37 -3.33
CA LEU A 121 4.09 -5.01 -3.79
C LEU A 121 4.87 -4.13 -4.78
N GLY A 122 4.20 -3.51 -5.75
CA GLY A 122 4.82 -2.54 -6.65
C GLY A 122 5.42 -1.35 -5.90
N VAL A 123 4.75 -0.85 -4.86
CA VAL A 123 5.23 0.25 -4.01
C VAL A 123 6.51 -0.14 -3.28
N VAL A 124 6.57 -1.31 -2.63
CA VAL A 124 7.79 -1.73 -1.89
C VAL A 124 8.96 -1.97 -2.84
N LEU A 125 8.70 -2.51 -4.04
CA LEU A 125 9.75 -2.78 -5.03
C LEU A 125 10.45 -1.51 -5.54
N GLN A 126 9.83 -0.33 -5.41
CA GLN A 126 10.48 0.95 -5.69
C GLN A 126 11.66 1.25 -4.75
N THR A 127 11.76 0.55 -3.61
CA THR A 127 12.86 0.70 -2.66
C THR A 127 14.09 -0.15 -3.04
N VAL A 128 13.92 -1.23 -3.81
CA VAL A 128 15.03 -2.10 -4.26
C VAL A 128 15.93 -1.35 -5.25
N ARG A 129 15.31 -0.60 -6.16
CA ARG A 129 15.97 0.37 -7.02
C ARG A 129 15.16 1.64 -6.98
N HIS A 130 15.75 2.67 -6.38
CA HIS A 130 15.11 3.95 -6.10
C HIS A 130 14.34 4.46 -7.32
N GLY A 131 13.01 4.52 -7.23
CA GLY A 131 12.15 5.02 -8.31
C GLY A 131 12.07 4.13 -9.56
N ALA A 132 12.34 2.82 -9.46
CA ALA A 132 12.31 1.93 -10.61
C ALA A 132 10.98 1.97 -11.38
N VAL A 133 11.05 2.31 -12.67
CA VAL A 133 9.88 2.49 -13.55
C VAL A 133 8.98 1.26 -13.57
N TRP A 134 9.57 0.06 -13.65
CA TRP A 134 8.79 -1.18 -13.69
C TRP A 134 8.01 -1.44 -12.40
N ALA A 135 8.56 -1.05 -11.23
CA ALA A 135 7.90 -1.18 -9.94
C ALA A 135 6.74 -0.17 -9.83
N SER A 136 6.95 1.06 -10.32
CA SER A 136 5.90 2.05 -10.47
C SER A 136 4.78 1.59 -11.40
N MET A 137 5.09 0.97 -12.54
CA MET A 137 4.09 0.39 -13.43
C MET A 137 3.26 -0.69 -12.74
N LEU A 138 3.90 -1.57 -11.97
CA LEU A 138 3.21 -2.60 -11.20
C LEU A 138 2.24 -1.99 -10.17
N ALA A 139 2.69 -0.95 -9.47
CA ALA A 139 1.86 -0.20 -8.52
C ALA A 139 0.64 0.44 -9.21
N ILE A 140 0.83 1.08 -10.38
CA ILE A 140 -0.23 1.72 -11.16
C ILE A 140 -1.24 0.70 -11.67
N LEU A 141 -0.77 -0.44 -12.20
CA LEU A 141 -1.66 -1.49 -12.71
C LEU A 141 -2.47 -2.13 -11.57
N GLY A 142 -1.83 -2.40 -10.44
CA GLY A 142 -2.52 -2.93 -9.25
C GLY A 142 -3.58 -1.96 -8.72
N SER A 143 -3.25 -0.67 -8.61
CA SER A 143 -4.19 0.34 -8.09
C SER A 143 -5.34 0.61 -9.07
N GLY A 144 -5.07 0.59 -10.38
CA GLY A 144 -6.09 0.64 -11.41
C GLY A 144 -7.07 -0.53 -11.30
N LEU A 145 -6.56 -1.74 -11.07
CA LEU A 145 -7.40 -2.94 -10.90
C LEU A 145 -8.31 -2.85 -9.67
N VAL A 146 -7.77 -2.38 -8.53
CA VAL A 146 -8.56 -2.07 -7.32
C VAL A 146 -9.64 -1.04 -7.64
N THR A 147 -9.25 0.07 -8.28
CA THR A 147 -10.16 1.19 -8.58
C THR A 147 -11.32 0.77 -9.47
N VAL A 148 -11.05 0.05 -10.56
CA VAL A 148 -12.08 -0.47 -11.46
C VAL A 148 -13.02 -1.44 -10.73
N SER A 149 -12.46 -2.34 -9.92
CA SER A 149 -13.26 -3.31 -9.15
C SER A 149 -14.20 -2.62 -8.17
N LEU A 150 -13.72 -1.61 -7.44
CA LEU A 150 -14.53 -0.82 -6.51
C LEU A 150 -15.60 -0.02 -7.24
N ALA A 151 -15.27 0.61 -8.38
CA ALA A 151 -16.23 1.36 -9.18
C ALA A 151 -17.40 0.48 -9.68
N VAL A 152 -17.09 -0.72 -10.17
CA VAL A 152 -18.11 -1.68 -10.64
C VAL A 152 -18.98 -2.18 -9.49
N LEU A 153 -18.39 -2.50 -8.33
CA LEU A 153 -19.15 -2.92 -7.15
C LEU A 153 -20.04 -1.79 -6.62
N ALA A 154 -19.52 -0.56 -6.53
CA ALA A 154 -20.28 0.62 -6.13
C ALA A 154 -21.46 0.88 -7.07
N TRP A 155 -21.25 0.79 -8.39
CA TRP A 155 -22.31 0.85 -9.39
C TRP A 155 -23.38 -0.22 -9.16
N GLY A 156 -22.96 -1.45 -8.87
CA GLY A 156 -23.85 -2.57 -8.53
C GLY A 156 -24.70 -2.32 -7.28
N PHE A 157 -24.17 -1.64 -6.26
CA PHE A 157 -24.92 -1.24 -5.07
C PHE A 157 -25.94 -0.15 -5.37
N ILE A 158 -25.55 0.87 -6.15
CA ILE A 158 -26.45 1.96 -6.55
C ILE A 158 -27.65 1.40 -7.33
N ARG A 159 -27.40 0.48 -8.26
CA ARG A 159 -28.45 -0.13 -9.08
C ARG A 159 -29.43 -1.01 -8.30
N GLN A 160 -29.06 -1.51 -7.12
CA GLN A 160 -29.99 -2.26 -6.27
C GLN A 160 -31.00 -1.34 -5.55
N ARG A 161 -30.63 -0.08 -5.31
CA ARG A 161 -31.47 0.89 -4.57
C ARG A 161 -32.46 1.65 -5.45
N ALA A 162 -32.26 1.63 -6.77
CA ALA A 162 -33.13 2.24 -7.77
C ALA A 162 -34.21 1.25 -8.23
#